data_AF-A0ABD0XTA5-F1
#
_entry.id   AF-A0ABD0XTA5-F1
#
_cell.length_a   1.000
_cell.length_b   1.000
_cell.length_c   1.000
_cell.angle_alpha   90.00
_cell.angle_beta   90.00
_cell.angle_gamma   90.00
#
_symmetry.space_group_name_H-M   'P 1'
#
loop_
_entity.id
_entity.type
_entity.pdbx_description
1 polymer ?
#
loop_
_entity_poly.entity_id
_entity_poly.type
_entity_poly.pdbx_seq_one_letter_code
_entity_poly.pdbx_strand_id
1 'polypeptide(L)'
;MNVASLTVIVLLLWTNMAVRTGQSTLISFHHRPLGDAAVPLHFQKAKPCTMPNPCNVTGYKDWYKTGSYCIKYFMAHLNFTEAEMQCRSAAPGGHLVSVHDCKANVDLLCVVMKYNAKNPRIWLGGFELFQTGKLMWTDGSPWNYEDWVPGEPSQRWTNAEDCVEMNWSQIGRWNDHSCYTQKSYVCSFKNTV
;
A
#
# COMPACT_ATOMS: atom_id res chain seq x y z
N MET A 1 29.25 62.07 34.04
CA MET A 1 28.66 61.61 35.31
C MET A 1 27.74 60.45 34.98
N ASN A 2 28.29 59.22 35.02
CA ASN A 2 27.97 58.12 35.95
C ASN A 2 26.64 57.42 35.57
N VAL A 3 26.55 56.10 35.34
CA VAL A 3 27.17 54.98 36.09
C VAL A 3 27.38 53.75 35.17
N ALA A 4 28.44 52.98 35.46
CA ALA A 4 28.81 51.70 34.86
C ALA A 4 28.34 50.49 35.71
N SER A 5 28.24 49.31 35.08
CA SER A 5 28.34 47.95 35.67
C SER A 5 28.59 47.00 34.48
N LEU A 6 29.75 46.43 34.15
CA LEU A 6 30.80 45.63 34.83
C LEU A 6 30.38 44.23 35.31
N THR A 7 30.73 43.21 34.50
CA THR A 7 31.15 41.88 34.96
C THR A 7 32.27 41.30 34.05
N VAL A 8 33.53 41.54 34.44
CA VAL A 8 34.71 40.61 34.60
C VAL A 8 34.82 39.41 33.62
N ILE A 9 35.76 39.30 32.64
CA ILE A 9 37.25 39.13 32.63
C ILE A 9 37.71 37.79 33.27
N VAL A 10 38.46 36.90 32.59
CA VAL A 10 39.93 36.70 32.76
C VAL A 10 40.51 35.78 31.65
N LEU A 11 41.62 36.25 31.08
CA LEU A 11 42.59 35.63 30.15
C LEU A 11 43.54 34.63 30.85
N LEU A 12 44.55 34.11 30.10
CA LEU A 12 45.85 33.51 30.50
C LEU A 12 45.93 31.99 30.14
N LEU A 13 46.93 31.40 29.47
CA LEU A 13 48.40 31.62 29.28
C LEU A 13 48.86 30.98 27.94
N TRP A 14 49.64 31.64 27.06
CA TRP A 14 51.09 31.43 26.80
C TRP A 14 51.62 30.01 27.10
N THR A 15 52.07 29.16 26.16
CA THR A 15 53.34 29.23 25.41
C THR A 15 53.51 28.03 24.45
N ASN A 16 53.96 28.30 23.21
CA ASN A 16 55.09 27.69 22.47
C ASN A 16 55.41 26.19 22.70
N MET A 17 55.65 25.32 21.71
CA MET A 17 56.46 25.47 20.49
C MET A 17 56.42 24.16 19.66
N ALA A 18 56.96 24.24 18.44
CA ALA A 18 57.31 23.17 17.48
C ALA A 18 56.22 22.85 16.43
N VAL A 19 56.22 23.46 15.24
CA VAL A 19 57.21 23.36 14.14
C VAL A 19 57.45 21.90 13.73
N ARG A 20 56.79 21.44 12.65
CA ARG A 20 57.46 21.22 11.34
C ARG A 20 56.52 20.63 10.29
N THR A 21 56.85 21.04 9.06
CA THR A 21 56.72 20.30 7.80
C THR A 21 55.33 20.08 7.26
N GLY A 22 55.04 20.81 6.18
CA GLY A 22 53.84 20.65 5.41
C GLY A 22 53.77 19.34 4.65
N GLN A 23 52.56 19.07 4.21
CA GLN A 23 52.27 18.47 2.93
C GLN A 23 50.88 18.96 2.55
N SER A 24 50.76 19.51 1.35
CA SER A 24 49.48 19.79 0.72
C SER A 24 48.81 18.43 0.48
N THR A 25 47.97 17.98 1.42
CA THR A 25 47.10 16.84 1.18
C THR A 25 45.96 17.32 0.30
N LEU A 26 46.11 17.08 -1.00
CA LEU A 26 44.98 16.95 -1.92
C LEU A 26 43.95 16.04 -1.25
N ILE A 27 42.80 16.60 -0.89
CA ILE A 27 41.63 15.79 -0.54
C ILE A 27 41.19 15.14 -1.85
N SER A 28 41.70 13.93 -2.09
CA SER A 28 41.19 13.06 -3.14
C SER A 28 39.74 12.73 -2.77
N PHE A 29 38.79 13.36 -3.46
CA PHE A 29 37.42 12.91 -3.48
C PHE A 29 37.39 11.52 -4.08
N HIS A 30 37.44 10.49 -3.24
CA HIS A 30 37.00 9.16 -3.64
C HIS A 30 35.52 9.27 -3.99
N HIS A 31 35.26 9.33 -5.30
CA HIS A 31 33.95 9.03 -5.84
C HIS A 31 33.65 7.61 -5.39
N ARG A 32 32.76 7.46 -4.42
CA ARG A 32 32.15 6.17 -4.13
C ARG A 32 31.57 5.68 -5.46
N PRO A 33 31.91 4.47 -5.92
CA PRO A 33 31.18 3.90 -7.03
C PRO A 33 29.70 3.87 -6.61
N LEU A 34 28.84 4.41 -7.47
CA LEU A 34 27.39 4.31 -7.35
C LEU A 34 27.08 2.81 -7.27
N GLY A 35 26.93 2.32 -6.05
CA GLY A 35 26.51 0.96 -5.77
C GLY A 35 25.15 0.77 -6.38
N ASP A 36 25.13 -0.08 -7.41
CA ASP A 36 24.00 -0.84 -7.92
C ASP A 36 22.67 -0.09 -7.89
N ALA A 37 22.48 0.77 -8.88
CA ALA A 37 21.14 1.10 -9.35
C ALA A 37 20.41 -0.22 -9.59
N ALA A 38 19.44 -0.53 -8.73
CA ALA A 38 18.54 -1.66 -8.91
C ALA A 38 18.01 -1.58 -10.34
N VAL A 39 18.38 -2.57 -11.14
CA VAL A 39 17.98 -2.71 -12.54
C VAL A 39 16.45 -2.52 -12.60
N PRO A 40 15.92 -1.72 -13.54
CA PRO A 40 14.47 -1.57 -13.69
C PRO A 40 13.86 -2.96 -13.81
N LEU A 41 12.75 -3.23 -13.12
CA LEU A 41 11.94 -4.45 -13.29
C LEU A 41 11.31 -4.47 -14.70
N HIS A 42 12.15 -4.51 -15.73
CA HIS A 42 11.79 -4.92 -17.07
C HIS A 42 11.50 -6.42 -17.00
N PHE A 43 10.20 -6.77 -17.08
CA PHE A 43 9.72 -8.08 -17.54
C PHE A 43 10.56 -9.29 -17.08
N GLN A 44 10.85 -9.39 -15.78
CA GLN A 44 11.08 -10.71 -15.21
C GLN A 44 9.73 -11.40 -15.32
N LYS A 45 9.63 -12.47 -16.11
CA LYS A 45 8.48 -13.38 -16.13
C LYS A 45 7.98 -13.49 -14.69
N ALA A 46 6.81 -12.92 -14.41
CA ALA A 46 6.30 -12.82 -13.05
C ALA A 46 6.42 -14.20 -12.43
N LYS A 47 7.16 -14.31 -11.32
CA LYS A 47 7.23 -15.56 -10.57
C LYS A 47 5.79 -16.04 -10.42
N PRO A 48 5.45 -17.26 -10.88
CA PRO A 48 4.06 -17.71 -10.85
C PRO A 48 3.51 -17.52 -9.46
N CYS A 49 2.42 -16.78 -9.39
CA CYS A 49 1.80 -16.40 -8.15
C CYS A 49 1.40 -17.70 -7.41
N THR A 50 1.90 -17.93 -6.20
CA THR A 50 1.62 -19.17 -5.47
C THR A 50 0.19 -19.09 -4.93
N MET A 51 -0.71 -19.89 -5.49
CA MET A 51 -2.12 -19.85 -5.11
C MET A 51 -2.28 -20.08 -3.60
N PRO A 52 -3.08 -19.24 -2.89
CA PRO A 52 -3.44 -19.51 -1.51
C PRO A 52 -4.17 -20.85 -1.38
N ASN A 53 -4.07 -21.45 -0.19
CA ASN A 53 -4.79 -22.69 0.12
C ASN A 53 -6.31 -22.46 0.09
N PRO A 54 -7.11 -23.49 -0.19
CA PRO A 54 -8.57 -23.43 0.01
C PRO A 54 -8.91 -23.00 1.44
N CYS A 55 -9.98 -22.24 1.60
CA CYS A 55 -10.52 -21.93 2.92
C CYS A 55 -11.29 -23.14 3.45
N ASN A 56 -10.82 -23.72 4.55
CA ASN A 56 -11.38 -24.94 5.12
C ASN A 56 -12.67 -24.66 5.91
N VAL A 57 -13.71 -24.17 5.23
CA VAL A 57 -15.04 -23.91 5.81
C VAL A 57 -16.10 -24.70 5.05
N THR A 58 -16.86 -25.53 5.76
CA THR A 58 -17.90 -26.38 5.18
C THR A 58 -18.93 -25.53 4.42
N GLY A 59 -19.20 -25.88 3.16
CA GLY A 59 -20.15 -25.16 2.30
C GLY A 59 -19.53 -24.01 1.47
N TYR A 60 -18.30 -23.58 1.78
CA TYR A 60 -17.64 -22.45 1.11
C TYR A 60 -16.63 -22.93 0.06
N LYS A 61 -17.14 -23.53 -1.02
CA LYS A 61 -16.30 -23.97 -2.16
C LYS A 61 -15.73 -22.77 -2.93
N ASP A 62 -14.50 -22.92 -3.41
CA ASP A 62 -13.75 -21.90 -4.17
C ASP A 62 -13.46 -20.60 -3.39
N TRP A 63 -13.48 -20.69 -2.06
CA TRP A 63 -12.92 -19.67 -1.19
C TRP A 63 -11.47 -20.02 -0.86
N TYR A 64 -10.62 -19.01 -0.73
CA TYR A 64 -9.19 -19.16 -0.47
C TYR A 64 -8.81 -18.44 0.82
N LYS A 65 -7.88 -19.03 1.57
CA LYS A 65 -7.41 -18.48 2.83
C LYS A 65 -6.36 -17.39 2.59
N THR A 66 -6.60 -16.20 3.13
CA THR A 66 -5.65 -15.11 3.25
C THR A 66 -5.60 -14.64 4.70
N GLY A 67 -4.52 -14.98 5.42
CA GLY A 67 -4.46 -14.79 6.87
C GLY A 67 -5.62 -15.48 7.61
N SER A 68 -6.40 -14.70 8.38
CA SER A 68 -7.62 -15.14 9.08
C SER A 68 -8.90 -14.99 8.25
N TYR A 69 -8.81 -14.62 6.98
CA TYR A 69 -9.95 -14.36 6.11
C TYR A 69 -10.08 -15.43 5.03
N CYS A 70 -11.31 -15.68 4.62
CA CYS A 70 -11.63 -16.41 3.40
C CYS A 70 -11.99 -15.38 2.32
N ILE A 71 -11.43 -15.50 1.11
CA ILE A 71 -11.76 -14.64 -0.03
C ILE A 71 -12.28 -15.44 -1.23
N LYS A 72 -13.15 -14.84 -2.04
CA LYS A 72 -13.64 -15.43 -3.30
C LYS A 72 -13.87 -14.38 -4.37
N TYR A 73 -13.42 -14.70 -5.58
CA TYR A 73 -13.63 -13.89 -6.78
C TYR A 73 -15.03 -14.11 -7.36
N PHE A 74 -15.68 -13.02 -7.74
CA PHE A 74 -16.97 -12.99 -8.43
C PHE A 74 -16.81 -12.28 -9.77
N MET A 75 -17.16 -13.00 -10.85
CA MET A 75 -17.00 -12.52 -12.23
C MET A 75 -18.06 -11.49 -12.66
N ALA A 76 -19.20 -11.44 -11.96
CA ALA A 76 -20.27 -10.48 -12.27
C ALA A 76 -19.74 -9.04 -12.20
N HIS A 77 -20.17 -8.19 -13.14
CA HIS A 77 -19.77 -6.79 -13.16
C HIS A 77 -20.84 -5.95 -12.47
N LEU A 78 -20.52 -5.40 -11.30
CA LEU A 78 -21.45 -4.63 -10.47
C LEU A 78 -20.81 -3.30 -10.07
N ASN A 79 -21.65 -2.29 -9.79
CA ASN A 79 -21.14 -1.10 -9.11
C ASN A 79 -20.73 -1.44 -7.67
N PHE A 80 -20.02 -0.53 -7.00
CA PHE A 80 -19.44 -0.82 -5.69
C PHE A 80 -20.50 -1.22 -4.65
N THR A 81 -21.61 -0.47 -4.57
CA THR A 81 -22.69 -0.73 -3.61
C THR A 81 -23.36 -2.08 -3.86
N GLU A 82 -23.63 -2.42 -5.12
CA GLU A 82 -24.17 -3.73 -5.51
C GLU A 82 -23.21 -4.87 -5.19
N ALA A 83 -21.92 -4.69 -5.44
CA ALA A 83 -20.89 -5.68 -5.13
C ALA A 83 -20.78 -5.94 -3.61
N GLU A 84 -20.80 -4.88 -2.80
CA GLU A 84 -20.84 -4.98 -1.33
C GLU A 84 -22.09 -5.73 -0.83
N MET A 85 -23.27 -5.41 -1.38
CA MET A 85 -24.50 -6.14 -1.04
C MET A 85 -24.41 -7.63 -1.39
N GLN A 86 -23.77 -7.98 -2.50
CA GLN A 86 -23.55 -9.39 -2.85
C GLN A 86 -22.56 -10.09 -1.93
N CYS A 87 -21.52 -9.40 -1.48
CA CYS A 87 -20.60 -9.98 -0.50
C CYS A 87 -21.27 -10.25 0.84
N ARG A 88 -22.12 -9.35 1.32
CA ARG A 88 -22.95 -9.55 2.54
C ARG A 88 -23.89 -10.73 2.44
N SER A 89 -24.39 -11.02 1.24
CA SER A 89 -25.29 -12.15 0.99
C SER A 89 -24.54 -13.47 0.77
N ALA A 90 -23.28 -13.40 0.33
CA ALA A 90 -22.49 -14.58 -0.02
C ALA A 90 -21.91 -15.33 1.20
N ALA A 91 -21.73 -14.65 2.32
CA ALA A 91 -21.23 -15.23 3.57
C ALA A 91 -21.71 -14.42 4.80
N PRO A 92 -21.94 -15.06 5.97
CA PRO A 92 -22.16 -14.36 7.23
C PRO A 92 -20.97 -13.44 7.56
N GLY A 93 -21.26 -12.15 7.79
CA GLY A 93 -20.20 -11.15 7.99
C GLY A 93 -19.34 -10.91 6.74
N GLY A 94 -19.86 -11.24 5.55
CA GLY A 94 -19.19 -11.01 4.29
C GLY A 94 -19.21 -9.55 3.87
N HIS A 95 -18.11 -9.11 3.30
CA HIS A 95 -17.91 -7.75 2.78
C HIS A 95 -17.03 -7.82 1.53
N LEU A 96 -16.97 -6.74 0.74
CA LEU A 96 -15.87 -6.57 -0.19
C LEU A 96 -14.52 -6.70 0.54
N VAL A 97 -13.51 -7.23 -0.14
CA VAL A 97 -12.24 -7.59 0.49
C VAL A 97 -11.49 -6.37 1.04
N SER A 98 -11.09 -6.46 2.30
CA SER A 98 -10.09 -5.60 2.95
C SER A 98 -8.69 -6.21 2.83
N VAL A 99 -7.65 -5.38 2.78
CA VAL A 99 -6.26 -5.82 2.64
C VAL A 99 -5.41 -5.15 3.72
N HIS A 100 -4.68 -5.97 4.48
CA HIS A 100 -3.99 -5.51 5.71
C HIS A 100 -2.48 -5.76 5.73
N ASP A 101 -1.94 -6.42 4.70
CA ASP A 101 -0.51 -6.62 4.53
C ASP A 101 -0.18 -7.01 3.07
N CYS A 102 1.12 -6.99 2.75
CA CYS A 102 1.63 -7.32 1.43
C CYS A 102 1.31 -8.78 1.01
N LYS A 103 1.31 -9.73 1.95
CA LYS A 103 1.04 -11.14 1.65
C LYS A 103 -0.42 -11.33 1.23
N ALA A 104 -1.35 -10.67 1.92
CA ALA A 104 -2.77 -10.67 1.58
C ALA A 104 -3.02 -10.02 0.21
N ASN A 105 -2.31 -8.91 -0.11
CA ASN A 105 -2.39 -8.27 -1.42
C ASN A 105 -1.94 -9.22 -2.55
N VAL A 106 -0.84 -9.94 -2.34
CA VAL A 106 -0.32 -10.94 -3.29
C VAL A 106 -1.26 -12.14 -3.42
N ASP A 107 -1.80 -12.67 -2.32
CA ASP A 107 -2.75 -13.79 -2.35
C ASP A 107 -4.04 -13.42 -3.08
N LEU A 108 -4.54 -12.21 -2.84
CA LEU A 108 -5.69 -11.66 -3.57
C LEU A 108 -5.40 -11.57 -5.06
N LEU A 109 -4.24 -11.02 -5.45
CA LEU A 109 -3.82 -10.96 -6.84
C LEU A 109 -3.74 -12.35 -7.48
N CYS A 110 -3.20 -13.36 -6.78
CA CYS A 110 -3.17 -14.75 -7.26
C CYS A 110 -4.58 -15.24 -7.65
N VAL A 111 -5.54 -15.04 -6.74
CA VAL A 111 -6.92 -15.45 -6.94
C VAL A 111 -7.54 -14.73 -8.14
N VAL A 112 -7.37 -13.41 -8.24
CA VAL A 112 -7.88 -12.63 -9.38
C VAL A 112 -7.31 -13.12 -10.70
N MET A 113 -5.99 -13.30 -10.78
CA MET A 113 -5.32 -13.74 -12.00
C MET A 113 -5.72 -15.16 -12.41
N LYS A 114 -6.00 -16.05 -11.44
CA LYS A 114 -6.53 -17.39 -11.72
C LYS A 114 -7.86 -17.35 -12.48
N TYR A 115 -8.77 -16.44 -12.10
CA TYR A 115 -10.12 -16.41 -12.67
C TYR A 115 -10.25 -15.48 -13.89
N ASN A 116 -9.51 -14.37 -13.93
CA ASN A 116 -9.64 -13.38 -15.00
C ASN A 116 -8.34 -12.62 -15.29
N ALA A 117 -7.26 -13.32 -15.65
CA ALA A 117 -6.00 -12.69 -16.05
C ALA A 117 -6.11 -11.68 -17.22
N LYS A 118 -7.14 -11.79 -18.07
CA LYS A 118 -7.34 -10.89 -19.22
C LYS A 118 -7.95 -9.55 -18.83
N ASN A 119 -8.78 -9.53 -17.79
CA ASN A 119 -9.38 -8.31 -17.25
C ASN A 119 -9.38 -8.38 -15.71
N PRO A 120 -8.22 -8.16 -15.06
CA PRO A 120 -8.07 -8.38 -13.63
C PRO A 120 -8.55 -7.21 -12.76
N ARG A 121 -9.19 -6.17 -13.34
CA ARG A 121 -9.71 -5.05 -12.56
C ARG A 121 -10.85 -5.50 -11.67
N ILE A 122 -10.73 -5.21 -10.38
CA ILE A 122 -11.73 -5.60 -9.37
C ILE A 122 -12.00 -4.49 -8.37
N TRP A 123 -13.20 -4.51 -7.78
CA TRP A 123 -13.46 -3.76 -6.54
C TRP A 123 -12.79 -4.41 -5.33
N LEU A 124 -12.20 -3.57 -4.49
CA LEU A 124 -11.87 -3.85 -3.09
C LEU A 124 -12.95 -3.24 -2.19
N GLY A 125 -12.90 -3.44 -0.88
CA GLY A 125 -13.86 -2.86 0.06
C GLY A 125 -13.55 -1.44 0.51
N GLY A 126 -12.59 -0.77 -0.13
CA GLY A 126 -12.13 0.56 0.29
C GLY A 126 -13.01 1.64 -0.33
N PHE A 127 -13.34 2.66 0.43
CA PHE A 127 -14.08 3.83 -0.05
C PHE A 127 -13.74 5.08 0.75
N GLU A 128 -13.95 6.25 0.15
CA GLU A 128 -13.85 7.53 0.84
C GLU A 128 -15.11 7.87 1.64
N LEU A 129 -14.94 8.21 2.91
CA LEU A 129 -16.02 8.63 3.77
C LEU A 129 -16.42 10.08 3.48
N PHE A 130 -17.64 10.29 2.95
CA PHE A 130 -18.29 11.61 2.81
C PHE A 130 -17.40 12.74 2.27
N GLN A 131 -16.53 12.45 1.30
CA GLN A 131 -15.62 13.45 0.70
C GLN A 131 -14.69 14.12 1.73
N THR A 132 -14.34 13.40 2.80
CA THR A 132 -13.49 13.92 3.89
C THR A 132 -11.99 13.75 3.66
N GLY A 133 -11.60 13.10 2.57
CA GLY A 133 -10.25 12.62 2.30
C GLY A 133 -9.86 11.38 3.11
N LYS A 134 -10.79 10.78 3.87
CA LYS A 134 -10.53 9.63 4.74
C LYS A 134 -11.05 8.35 4.10
N LEU A 135 -10.16 7.37 3.93
CA LEU A 135 -10.49 6.04 3.44
C LEU A 135 -10.85 5.08 4.57
N MET A 136 -11.81 4.21 4.30
CA MET A 136 -12.25 3.15 5.21
C MET A 136 -12.58 1.87 4.45
N TRP A 137 -12.52 0.74 5.15
CA TRP A 137 -13.02 -0.54 4.65
C TRP A 137 -14.50 -0.73 4.98
N THR A 138 -15.27 -1.36 4.09
CA THR A 138 -16.69 -1.66 4.30
C THR A 138 -16.94 -2.66 5.44
N ASP A 139 -15.95 -3.47 5.79
CA ASP A 139 -15.99 -4.41 6.93
C ASP A 139 -15.66 -3.76 8.28
N GLY A 140 -15.34 -2.45 8.30
CA GLY A 140 -14.97 -1.70 9.50
C GLY A 140 -13.57 -2.02 10.06
N SER A 141 -12.77 -2.80 9.35
CA SER A 141 -11.39 -3.09 9.73
C SER A 141 -10.48 -1.84 9.60
N PRO A 142 -9.33 -1.79 10.31
CA PRO A 142 -8.43 -0.65 10.24
C PRO A 142 -7.84 -0.45 8.84
N TRP A 143 -7.76 0.81 8.41
CA TRP A 143 -7.01 1.21 7.22
C TRP A 143 -5.50 1.30 7.55
N ASN A 144 -4.78 0.20 7.39
CA ASN A 144 -3.39 0.03 7.88
C ASN A 144 -2.38 -0.47 6.83
N TYR A 145 -2.82 -0.69 5.60
CA TYR A 145 -1.99 -1.11 4.48
C TYR A 145 -2.50 -0.46 3.21
N GLU A 146 -1.58 -0.09 2.33
CA GLU A 146 -1.86 0.59 1.06
C GLU A 146 -0.84 0.16 0.01
N ASP A 147 -1.28 -0.01 -1.24
CA ASP A 147 -0.39 -0.30 -2.38
C ASP A 147 -0.84 0.45 -3.64
N TRP A 148 -0.98 1.77 -3.52
CA TRP A 148 -1.37 2.65 -4.63
C TRP A 148 -0.38 2.63 -5.78
N VAL A 149 -0.88 2.83 -7.00
CA VAL A 149 -0.01 3.21 -8.11
C VAL A 149 0.64 4.59 -7.82
N PRO A 150 1.85 4.87 -8.34
CA PRO A 150 2.52 6.15 -8.08
C PRO A 150 1.66 7.33 -8.54
N GLY A 151 1.46 8.30 -7.66
CA GLY A 151 0.59 9.45 -7.90
C GLY A 151 -0.84 9.29 -7.40
N GLU A 152 -1.20 8.08 -6.93
CA GLU A 152 -2.47 7.79 -6.28
C GLU A 152 -2.30 7.65 -4.75
N PRO A 153 -3.36 7.92 -3.97
CA PRO A 153 -4.62 8.45 -4.47
C PRO A 153 -4.47 9.92 -4.90
N SER A 154 -4.96 10.24 -6.09
CA SER A 154 -4.76 11.54 -6.69
C SER A 154 -5.57 12.57 -5.90
N GLN A 155 -5.13 13.83 -5.90
CA GLN A 155 -5.89 14.93 -5.28
C GLN A 155 -7.18 15.27 -6.05
N ARG A 156 -7.70 14.34 -6.86
CA ARG A 156 -8.96 14.47 -7.60
C ARG A 156 -10.10 13.73 -6.90
N TRP A 157 -10.17 13.83 -5.57
CA TRP A 157 -11.37 13.59 -4.77
C TRP A 157 -12.45 14.66 -5.08
N THR A 158 -12.79 14.79 -6.36
CA THR A 158 -13.68 15.84 -6.87
C THR A 158 -15.07 15.24 -6.99
N ASN A 159 -15.86 15.41 -5.93
CA ASN A 159 -17.33 15.34 -5.94
C ASN A 159 -17.98 14.00 -6.34
N ALA A 160 -17.21 12.97 -6.68
CA ALA A 160 -17.69 11.60 -6.87
C ALA A 160 -17.34 10.79 -5.63
N GLU A 161 -18.21 9.88 -5.20
CA GLU A 161 -17.83 8.87 -4.22
C GLU A 161 -16.69 8.04 -4.84
N ASP A 162 -15.51 8.09 -4.23
CA ASP A 162 -14.33 7.41 -4.74
C ASP A 162 -14.11 6.09 -4.01
N CYS A 163 -14.13 5.02 -4.79
CA CYS A 163 -14.03 3.63 -4.34
C CYS A 163 -12.72 3.01 -4.80
N VAL A 164 -12.18 2.09 -4.02
CA VAL A 164 -10.87 1.50 -4.25
C VAL A 164 -11.00 0.27 -5.15
N GLU A 165 -10.25 0.29 -6.25
CA GLU A 165 -10.06 -0.85 -7.14
C GLU A 165 -8.60 -1.33 -7.13
N MET A 166 -8.39 -2.55 -7.62
CA MET A 166 -7.07 -3.11 -7.90
C MET A 166 -6.87 -3.31 -9.40
N ASN A 167 -5.61 -3.29 -9.85
CA ASN A 167 -5.17 -3.59 -11.22
C ASN A 167 -5.53 -2.52 -12.25
N TRP A 168 -5.63 -1.26 -11.83
CA TRP A 168 -5.66 -0.14 -12.77
C TRP A 168 -4.24 0.26 -13.16
N SER A 169 -3.91 0.18 -14.46
CA SER A 169 -2.62 0.51 -15.08
C SER A 169 -1.39 -0.29 -14.60
N GLN A 170 -1.34 -0.75 -13.35
CA GLN A 170 -0.29 -1.62 -12.80
C GLN A 170 -0.90 -2.81 -12.05
N ILE A 171 -0.37 -4.01 -12.31
CA ILE A 171 -0.83 -5.25 -11.69
C ILE A 171 -0.50 -5.27 -10.19
N GLY A 172 -1.47 -5.66 -9.37
CA GLY A 172 -1.41 -5.77 -7.91
C GLY A 172 -1.63 -4.46 -7.16
N ARG A 173 -1.62 -3.33 -7.85
CA ARG A 173 -1.67 -2.00 -7.23
C ARG A 173 -3.06 -1.40 -7.27
N TRP A 174 -3.29 -0.46 -6.35
CA TRP A 174 -4.59 0.14 -6.09
C TRP A 174 -4.75 1.46 -6.82
N ASN A 175 -6.01 1.81 -7.06
CA ASN A 175 -6.43 3.06 -7.64
C ASN A 175 -7.80 3.44 -7.06
N ASP A 176 -8.08 4.71 -6.90
CA ASP A 176 -9.42 5.22 -6.62
C ASP A 176 -10.17 5.46 -7.94
N HIS A 177 -11.46 5.13 -7.94
CA HIS A 177 -12.28 5.24 -9.12
C HIS A 177 -13.74 5.44 -8.73
N SER A 178 -14.50 6.13 -9.60
CA SER A 178 -15.93 6.34 -9.39
C SER A 178 -16.67 5.04 -9.04
N CYS A 179 -17.33 5.04 -7.87
CA CYS A 179 -18.08 3.91 -7.32
C CYS A 179 -19.19 3.39 -8.24
N TYR A 180 -19.68 4.22 -9.18
CA TYR A 180 -20.74 3.87 -10.12
C TYR A 180 -20.29 2.94 -11.26
N THR A 181 -18.98 2.73 -11.40
CA THR A 181 -18.46 1.88 -12.48
C THR A 181 -18.65 0.40 -12.18
N GLN A 182 -18.96 -0.38 -13.22
CA GLN A 182 -19.19 -1.81 -13.06
C GLN A 182 -17.89 -2.61 -13.22
N LYS A 183 -17.56 -3.44 -12.23
CA LYS A 183 -16.36 -4.29 -12.22
C LYS A 183 -16.65 -5.64 -11.57
N SER A 184 -15.81 -6.62 -11.87
CA SER A 184 -15.70 -7.82 -11.02
C SER A 184 -15.25 -7.44 -9.62
N TYR A 185 -15.41 -8.33 -8.65
CA TYR A 185 -15.15 -8.01 -7.25
C TYR A 185 -14.71 -9.25 -6.48
N VAL A 186 -14.10 -9.02 -5.32
CA VAL A 186 -13.72 -10.09 -4.41
C VAL A 186 -14.39 -9.86 -3.06
N CYS A 187 -15.11 -10.87 -2.60
CA CYS A 187 -15.69 -10.86 -1.26
C CYS A 187 -14.74 -11.50 -0.28
N SER A 188 -14.83 -11.08 0.98
CA SER A 188 -14.11 -11.63 2.11
C SER A 188 -15.04 -11.82 3.31
N PHE A 189 -14.73 -12.79 4.16
CA PHE A 189 -15.28 -12.87 5.51
C PHE A 189 -14.20 -13.42 6.45
N LYS A 190 -14.28 -13.06 7.73
CA LYS A 190 -13.34 -13.55 8.74
C LYS A 190 -13.69 -15.00 9.09
N ASN A 191 -12.74 -15.92 8.93
CA ASN A 191 -12.89 -17.28 9.41
C ASN A 191 -12.64 -17.32 10.92
N THR A 192 -13.72 -17.42 11.71
CA THR A 192 -13.65 -17.55 13.17
C THR A 192 -13.63 -19.01 13.64
N VAL A 193 -13.53 -19.97 12.72
CA VAL A 193 -13.43 -21.40 13.00
C VAL A 193 -11.99 -21.79 13.29
#